data_AF-A0A1M4TJ71-F1
#
_entry.id   AF-A0A1M4TJ71-F1
#
_cell.length_a   1.000
_cell.length_b   1.000
_cell.length_c   1.000
_cell.angle_alpha   90.00
_cell.angle_beta   90.00
_cell.angle_gamma   90.00
#
_symmetry.space_group_name_H-M   'P 1'
#
loop_
_entity.id
_entity.type
_entity.pdbx_description
1 polymer ?
#
loop_
_entity_poly.entity_id
_entity_poly.type
_entity_poly.pdbx_seq_one_letter_code
_entity_poly.pdbx_strand_id
1 'polypeptide(L)'
;MSEDLGNYLYKNMLEKATYYQWKIIVDRSKRALEIYFTISLDIPDEQFVQDTNAKVNESGQLNFEEVICFYDEANNKIVPQNYLVAIPINISVGVEQGYVDAFTKQLNIIVSNASGQIREYLTDESQNEFSLVWSEQNMENTIHTMQKTENYHTNTLTIEFEEKVSLIDQFKEENNGGMERI
;
A
#
# COMPACT_ATOMS: atom_id res chain seq x y z
N MET A 1 -8.80 6.08 -21.33
CA MET A 1 -7.52 6.15 -20.60
C MET A 1 -7.71 5.36 -19.33
N SER A 2 -6.86 4.37 -19.04
CA SER A 2 -6.82 3.74 -17.72
C SER A 2 -6.34 4.77 -16.70
N GLU A 3 -6.93 4.77 -15.51
CA GLU A 3 -6.42 5.60 -14.41
C GLU A 3 -5.26 4.86 -13.73
N ASP A 4 -4.25 5.60 -13.29
CA ASP A 4 -3.13 5.03 -12.53
C ASP A 4 -3.58 4.60 -11.14
N LEU A 5 -3.27 3.36 -10.76
CA LEU A 5 -3.68 2.74 -9.49
C LEU A 5 -3.16 3.51 -8.28
N GLY A 6 -1.91 3.98 -8.31
CA GLY A 6 -1.31 4.73 -7.21
C GLY A 6 -2.04 6.05 -6.96
N ASN A 7 -2.33 6.78 -8.02
CA ASN A 7 -3.13 8.00 -7.96
C ASN A 7 -4.58 7.73 -7.50
N TYR A 8 -5.18 6.63 -7.96
CA TYR A 8 -6.53 6.25 -7.54
C TYR A 8 -6.59 5.95 -6.03
N LEU A 9 -5.66 5.14 -5.53
CA LEU A 9 -5.51 4.84 -4.11
C LEU A 9 -5.25 6.11 -3.30
N TYR A 10 -4.34 6.97 -3.77
CA TYR A 10 -4.04 8.25 -3.11
C TYR A 10 -5.32 9.08 -2.90
N LYS A 11 -6.10 9.30 -3.96
CA LYS A 11 -7.34 10.09 -3.88
C LYS A 11 -8.38 9.43 -2.97
N ASN A 12 -8.59 8.13 -3.10
CA ASN A 12 -9.69 7.44 -2.42
C ASN A 12 -9.38 7.06 -0.96
N MET A 13 -8.10 6.92 -0.60
CA MET A 13 -7.66 6.62 0.76
C MET A 13 -7.24 7.88 1.53
N LEU A 14 -6.37 8.72 0.95
CA LEU A 14 -5.62 9.72 1.71
C LEU A 14 -6.38 11.02 1.92
N GLU A 15 -7.35 11.34 1.07
CA GLU A 15 -8.23 12.48 1.30
C GLU A 15 -9.19 12.25 2.49
N LYS A 16 -9.43 10.98 2.85
CA LYS A 16 -10.40 10.58 3.88
C LYS A 16 -9.77 10.10 5.19
N ALA A 17 -8.50 9.71 5.17
CA ALA A 17 -7.79 9.15 6.33
C ALA A 17 -6.91 10.20 7.03
N THR A 18 -7.49 10.98 7.93
CA THR A 18 -6.80 12.08 8.64
C THR A 18 -5.90 11.67 9.81
N TYR A 19 -5.94 10.39 10.23
CA TYR A 19 -5.28 9.94 11.47
C TYR A 19 -4.01 9.10 11.27
N TYR A 20 -3.61 8.84 10.03
CA TYR A 20 -2.50 7.95 9.72
C TYR A 20 -1.56 8.59 8.72
N GLN A 21 -0.26 8.35 8.89
CA GLN A 21 0.73 8.79 7.91
C GLN A 21 0.84 7.72 6.85
N TRP A 22 0.50 8.07 5.61
CA TRP A 22 0.55 7.15 4.49
C TRP A 22 1.61 7.55 3.47
N LYS A 23 2.16 6.55 2.79
CA LYS A 23 3.08 6.77 1.67
C LYS A 23 2.88 5.67 0.63
N ILE A 24 2.70 6.06 -0.62
CA ILE A 24 2.65 5.14 -1.76
C ILE A 24 3.99 5.24 -2.50
N ILE A 25 4.62 4.10 -2.77
CA ILE A 25 5.87 4.00 -3.51
C ILE A 25 5.68 3.02 -4.67
N VAL A 26 6.03 3.44 -5.88
CA VAL A 26 6.18 2.52 -7.01
C VAL A 26 7.65 2.11 -7.09
N ASP A 27 7.96 0.91 -6.61
CA ASP A 27 9.29 0.30 -6.71
C ASP A 27 9.42 -0.44 -8.05
N ARG A 28 10.01 0.26 -9.02
CA ARG A 28 10.26 -0.27 -10.38
C ARG A 28 11.19 -1.48 -10.37
N SER A 29 12.13 -1.55 -9.43
CA SER A 29 13.11 -2.64 -9.34
C SER A 29 12.44 -3.94 -8.89
N LYS A 30 11.48 -3.84 -7.98
CA LYS A 30 10.63 -4.92 -7.51
C LYS A 30 9.37 -5.12 -8.34
N ARG A 31 9.07 -4.23 -9.30
CA ARG A 31 7.81 -4.20 -10.06
C ARG A 31 6.60 -4.28 -9.12
N ALA A 32 6.62 -3.42 -8.10
CA ALA A 32 5.63 -3.39 -7.05
C ALA A 32 5.18 -1.96 -6.73
N LEU A 33 3.93 -1.82 -6.35
CA LEU A 33 3.39 -0.64 -5.68
C LEU A 33 3.23 -0.99 -4.20
N GLU A 34 4.02 -0.34 -3.36
CA GLU A 34 4.04 -0.52 -1.91
C GLU A 34 3.29 0.64 -1.24
N ILE A 35 2.38 0.31 -0.32
CA ILE A 35 1.62 1.27 0.47
C ILE A 35 2.07 1.11 1.92
N TYR A 36 2.70 2.15 2.44
CA TYR A 36 3.13 2.22 3.82
C TYR A 36 2.11 3.01 4.62
N PHE A 37 1.87 2.58 5.86
CA PHE A 37 1.18 3.39 6.84
C PHE A 37 1.82 3.26 8.22
N THR A 38 1.80 4.38 8.95
CA THR A 38 2.26 4.45 10.33
C THR A 38 1.11 4.88 11.25
N ILE A 39 0.93 4.12 12.32
CA ILE A 39 0.03 4.44 13.42
C ILE A 39 0.90 4.89 14.59
N SER A 40 0.74 6.16 15.00
CA SER A 40 1.41 6.72 16.17
C SER A 40 0.45 6.77 17.34
N LEU A 41 0.88 6.28 18.50
CA LEU A 41 0.13 6.33 19.74
C LEU A 41 0.97 6.88 20.87
N ASP A 42 0.36 7.73 21.69
CA ASP A 42 0.89 8.06 23.00
C ASP A 42 0.66 6.88 23.95
N ILE A 43 1.73 6.49 24.64
CA ILE A 43 1.77 5.40 25.63
C ILE A 43 2.48 5.89 26.91
N PRO A 44 2.37 5.20 28.06
CA PRO A 44 3.15 5.56 29.25
C PRO A 44 4.67 5.52 28.99
N ASP A 45 5.43 6.38 29.67
CA ASP A 45 6.89 6.51 29.48
C ASP A 45 7.66 5.23 29.86
N GLU A 46 7.12 4.47 30.80
CA GLU A 46 7.65 3.22 31.33
C GLU A 46 7.33 2.01 30.45
N GLN A 47 6.53 2.17 29.40
CA GLN A 47 6.13 1.08 28.53
C GLN A 47 7.08 0.95 27.32
N PHE A 48 7.67 -0.24 27.22
CA PHE A 48 8.63 -0.59 26.17
C PHE A 48 8.15 -1.80 25.38
N VAL A 49 8.10 -1.66 24.07
CA VAL A 49 7.77 -2.68 23.08
C VAL A 49 8.96 -2.78 22.12
N GLN A 50 9.33 -4.01 21.79
CA GLN A 50 10.43 -4.31 20.88
C GLN A 50 9.87 -4.84 19.55
N ASP A 51 10.37 -4.33 18.43
CA ASP A 51 10.05 -4.87 17.10
C ASP A 51 10.87 -6.13 16.75
N THR A 52 10.62 -6.68 15.57
CA THR A 52 11.32 -7.86 15.04
C THR A 52 12.81 -7.63 14.75
N ASN A 53 13.26 -6.38 14.69
CA ASN A 53 14.66 -5.98 14.48
C ASN A 53 15.36 -5.58 15.80
N ALA A 54 14.74 -5.88 16.95
CA ALA A 54 15.22 -5.50 18.27
C ALA A 54 15.29 -3.97 18.53
N LYS A 55 14.54 -3.18 17.77
CA LYS A 55 14.36 -1.76 18.03
C LYS A 55 13.26 -1.57 19.07
N VAL A 56 13.54 -0.73 20.06
CA VAL A 56 12.58 -0.33 21.10
C VAL A 56 11.98 1.02 20.74
N ASN A 57 10.71 1.23 21.09
CA ASN A 57 10.05 2.52 20.91
C ASN A 57 10.70 3.65 21.72
N GLU A 58 10.39 4.89 21.35
CA GLU A 58 10.77 6.07 22.13
C GLU A 58 9.87 6.19 23.38
N SER A 59 10.40 6.81 24.46
CA SER A 59 9.61 7.06 25.67
C SER A 59 8.33 7.82 25.33
N GLY A 60 7.20 7.33 25.82
CA GLY A 60 5.92 8.01 25.68
C GLY A 60 5.25 7.85 24.31
N GLN A 61 5.91 7.22 23.32
CA GLN A 61 5.40 7.09 21.96
C GLN A 61 5.68 5.72 21.35
N LEU A 62 4.65 5.12 20.76
CA LEU A 62 4.75 3.92 19.93
C LEU A 62 4.41 4.27 18.48
N ASN A 63 5.29 3.89 17.55
CA ASN A 63 5.04 3.95 16.11
C ASN A 63 4.95 2.52 15.58
N PHE A 64 3.77 2.15 15.09
CA PHE A 64 3.51 0.86 14.45
C PHE A 64 3.46 1.06 12.94
N GLU A 65 4.38 0.44 12.22
CA GLU A 65 4.57 0.59 10.78
C GLU A 65 4.14 -0.67 10.05
N GLU A 66 3.41 -0.50 8.95
CA GLU A 66 2.95 -1.60 8.12
C GLU A 66 3.12 -1.29 6.65
N VAL A 67 3.21 -2.37 5.86
CA VAL A 67 3.36 -2.28 4.42
C VAL A 67 2.45 -3.27 3.70
N ILE A 68 1.83 -2.80 2.63
CA ILE A 68 1.00 -3.58 1.71
C ILE A 68 1.62 -3.51 0.32
N CYS A 69 1.46 -4.56 -0.47
CA CYS A 69 2.08 -4.64 -1.79
C CYS A 69 1.10 -5.09 -2.86
N PHE A 70 1.05 -4.37 -3.98
CA PHE A 70 0.54 -4.87 -5.26
C PHE A 70 1.75 -5.15 -6.15
N TYR A 71 1.94 -6.39 -6.61
CA TYR A 71 3.15 -6.77 -7.35
C TYR A 71 2.88 -7.58 -8.60
N ASP A 72 3.78 -7.45 -9.58
CA ASP A 72 3.78 -8.28 -10.76
C ASP A 72 3.99 -9.75 -10.39
N GLU A 73 2.96 -10.59 -10.57
CA GLU A 73 3.01 -12.03 -10.26
C GLU A 73 4.15 -12.75 -10.98
N ALA A 74 4.54 -12.25 -12.16
CA ALA A 74 5.65 -12.80 -12.93
C ALA A 74 7.04 -12.49 -12.33
N ASN A 75 7.12 -11.64 -11.30
CA ASN A 75 8.36 -11.21 -10.67
C ASN A 75 8.53 -11.83 -9.26
N ASN A 76 9.62 -12.57 -9.06
CA ASN A 76 9.87 -13.35 -7.83
C ASN A 76 10.60 -12.56 -6.72
N LYS A 77 10.61 -11.23 -6.77
CA LYS A 77 11.35 -10.39 -5.81
C LYS A 77 10.59 -10.05 -4.54
N ILE A 78 9.30 -10.40 -4.49
CA ILE A 78 8.43 -10.16 -3.33
C ILE A 78 8.45 -11.37 -2.42
N VAL A 79 8.64 -11.13 -1.13
CA VAL A 79 8.47 -12.12 -0.06
C VAL A 79 7.17 -11.77 0.65
N PRO A 80 6.05 -12.48 0.38
CA PRO A 80 4.72 -12.11 0.88
C PRO A 80 4.64 -11.93 2.39
N GLN A 81 5.43 -12.68 3.16
CA GLN A 81 5.45 -12.64 4.63
C GLN A 81 5.96 -11.30 5.20
N ASN A 82 6.58 -10.45 4.39
CA ASN A 82 7.08 -9.14 4.82
C ASN A 82 6.01 -8.03 4.73
N TYR A 83 4.77 -8.38 4.36
CA TYR A 83 3.68 -7.43 4.13
C TYR A 83 2.44 -7.87 4.90
N LEU A 84 1.61 -6.91 5.33
CA LEU A 84 0.27 -7.19 5.86
C LEU A 84 -0.57 -7.97 4.85
N VAL A 85 -0.45 -7.59 3.58
CA VAL A 85 -0.95 -8.37 2.43
C VAL A 85 -0.11 -8.08 1.20
N ALA A 86 0.20 -9.12 0.43
CA ALA A 86 0.89 -9.03 -0.86
C ALA A 86 -0.04 -9.57 -1.95
N ILE A 87 -0.55 -8.68 -2.79
CA ILE A 87 -1.56 -8.92 -3.81
C ILE A 87 -0.86 -9.11 -5.16
N PRO A 88 -0.82 -10.33 -5.71
CA PRO A 88 -0.30 -10.56 -7.06
C PRO A 88 -1.25 -9.94 -8.08
N ILE A 89 -0.69 -9.26 -9.07
CA ILE A 89 -1.44 -8.67 -10.17
C ILE A 89 -0.79 -9.03 -11.50
N ASN A 90 -1.64 -9.19 -12.52
CA ASN A 90 -1.17 -9.17 -13.90
C ASN A 90 -1.11 -7.72 -14.37
N ILE A 91 0.08 -7.14 -14.33
CA ILE A 91 0.33 -5.74 -14.70
C ILE A 91 -0.10 -5.36 -16.13
N SER A 92 -0.14 -6.32 -17.07
CA SER A 92 -0.57 -6.09 -18.46
C SER A 92 -2.09 -5.99 -18.58
N VAL A 93 -2.79 -6.57 -17.61
CA VAL A 93 -4.26 -6.51 -17.49
C VAL A 93 -4.68 -5.38 -16.56
N GLY A 94 -3.89 -5.08 -15.52
CA GLY A 94 -4.24 -4.13 -14.47
C GLY A 94 -5.13 -4.76 -13.40
N VAL A 95 -5.77 -3.91 -12.60
CA VAL A 95 -6.64 -4.30 -11.49
C VAL A 95 -8.02 -3.67 -11.69
N GLU A 96 -9.09 -4.41 -11.45
CA GLU A 96 -10.44 -3.87 -11.51
C GLU A 96 -10.67 -2.85 -10.37
N GLN A 97 -11.29 -1.73 -10.69
CA GLN A 97 -11.58 -0.66 -9.73
C GLN A 97 -12.39 -1.18 -8.54
N GLY A 98 -13.39 -2.03 -8.77
CA GLY A 98 -14.22 -2.62 -7.73
C GLY A 98 -13.44 -3.48 -6.73
N TYR A 99 -12.37 -4.14 -7.19
CA TYR A 99 -11.45 -4.86 -6.31
C TYR A 99 -10.68 -3.87 -5.41
N VAL A 100 -10.17 -2.79 -5.99
CA VAL A 100 -9.43 -1.74 -5.25
C VAL A 100 -10.33 -0.99 -4.26
N ASP A 101 -11.60 -0.79 -4.61
CA ASP A 101 -12.62 -0.23 -3.74
C ASP A 101 -12.92 -1.15 -2.54
N ALA A 102 -13.05 -2.46 -2.78
CA ALA A 102 -13.23 -3.46 -1.72
C ALA A 102 -12.00 -3.51 -0.79
N PHE A 103 -10.79 -3.53 -1.37
CA PHE A 103 -9.53 -3.48 -0.65
C PHE A 103 -9.46 -2.26 0.26
N THR A 104 -9.77 -1.08 -0.27
CA THR A 104 -9.75 0.18 0.47
C THR A 104 -10.72 0.17 1.64
N LYS A 105 -11.94 -0.37 1.45
CA LYS A 105 -12.92 -0.52 2.55
C LYS A 105 -12.39 -1.40 3.68
N GLN A 106 -11.82 -2.55 3.34
CA GLN A 106 -11.28 -3.47 4.34
C GLN A 106 -10.09 -2.86 5.08
N LEU A 107 -9.17 -2.23 4.34
CA LEU A 107 -8.01 -1.58 4.92
C LEU A 107 -8.42 -0.46 5.89
N ASN A 108 -9.43 0.34 5.54
CA ASN A 108 -9.98 1.35 6.42
C ASN A 108 -10.54 0.75 7.73
N ILE A 109 -11.20 -0.41 7.67
CA ILE A 109 -11.70 -1.10 8.87
C ILE A 109 -10.54 -1.56 9.75
N ILE A 110 -9.52 -2.20 9.16
CA ILE A 110 -8.33 -2.68 9.89
C ILE A 110 -7.66 -1.51 10.59
N VAL A 111 -7.36 -0.44 9.86
CA VAL A 111 -6.60 0.70 10.36
C VAL A 111 -7.41 1.49 11.40
N SER A 112 -8.73 1.64 11.22
CA SER A 112 -9.61 2.32 12.19
C SER A 112 -9.68 1.60 13.54
N ASN A 113 -9.53 0.27 13.56
CA ASN A 113 -9.57 -0.54 14.78
C ASN A 113 -8.18 -0.72 15.41
N ALA A 114 -7.11 -0.55 14.63
CA ALA A 114 -5.76 -0.89 15.03
C ALA A 114 -5.32 -0.20 16.34
N SER A 115 -5.60 1.11 16.49
CA SER A 115 -5.20 1.82 17.72
C SER A 115 -5.85 1.26 18.99
N GLY A 116 -7.08 0.77 18.90
CA GLY A 116 -7.76 0.10 20.01
C GLY A 116 -7.12 -1.25 20.33
N GLN A 117 -6.87 -2.06 19.30
CA GLN A 117 -6.23 -3.37 19.46
C GLN A 117 -4.80 -3.27 20.00
N ILE A 118 -4.04 -2.25 19.58
CA ILE A 118 -2.71 -1.97 20.15
C ILE A 118 -2.84 -1.63 21.63
N ARG A 119 -3.79 -0.78 22.03
CA ARG A 119 -3.99 -0.46 23.45
C ARG A 119 -4.39 -1.68 24.28
N GLU A 120 -5.22 -2.55 23.74
CA GLU A 120 -5.57 -3.82 24.39
C GLU A 120 -4.33 -4.68 24.59
N TYR A 121 -3.54 -4.91 23.53
CA TYR A 121 -2.25 -5.62 23.59
C TYR A 121 -1.32 -5.05 24.67
N LEU A 122 -1.18 -3.72 24.73
CA LEU A 122 -0.33 -3.04 25.70
C LEU A 122 -0.77 -3.23 27.16
N THR A 123 -2.00 -3.65 27.41
CA THR A 123 -2.55 -3.83 28.76
C THR A 123 -2.82 -5.29 29.14
N ASP A 124 -2.81 -6.20 28.16
CA ASP A 124 -3.04 -7.63 28.35
C ASP A 124 -1.72 -8.39 28.46
N GLU A 125 -1.31 -8.68 29.71
CA GLU A 125 -0.08 -9.41 30.02
C GLU A 125 -0.05 -10.85 29.44
N SER A 126 -1.17 -11.38 28.94
CA SER A 126 -1.20 -12.70 28.30
C SER A 126 -0.76 -12.69 26.84
N GLN A 127 -0.73 -11.52 26.19
CA GLN A 127 -0.30 -11.36 24.80
C GLN A 127 1.22 -11.14 24.72
N ASN A 128 1.89 -11.95 23.91
CA ASN A 128 3.34 -11.81 23.69
C ASN A 128 3.69 -11.01 22.44
N GLU A 129 2.80 -11.01 21.44
CA GLU A 129 3.01 -10.38 20.14
C GLU A 129 1.75 -9.68 19.65
N PHE A 130 1.95 -8.67 18.81
CA PHE A 130 0.88 -7.97 18.13
C PHE A 130 1.19 -7.86 16.64
N SER A 131 0.18 -8.12 15.82
CA SER A 131 0.23 -7.94 14.37
C SER A 131 -1.16 -7.59 13.86
N LEU A 132 -1.26 -6.77 12.83
CA LEU A 132 -2.52 -6.63 12.11
C LEU A 132 -2.75 -7.87 11.24
N VAL A 133 -4.03 -8.22 11.09
CA VAL A 133 -4.43 -9.42 10.34
C VAL A 133 -5.28 -9.01 9.15
N TRP A 134 -4.81 -9.36 7.95
CA TRP A 134 -5.63 -9.33 6.74
C TRP A 134 -6.50 -10.59 6.66
N SER A 135 -7.79 -10.43 6.32
CA SER A 135 -8.74 -11.53 6.20
C SER A 135 -9.22 -11.64 4.77
N GLU A 136 -8.78 -12.68 4.06
CA GLU A 136 -9.23 -12.96 2.69
C GLU A 136 -10.74 -13.20 2.64
N GLN A 137 -11.29 -13.85 3.66
CA GLN A 137 -12.73 -14.09 3.75
C GLN A 137 -13.53 -12.77 3.80
N ASN A 138 -13.03 -11.75 4.50
CA ASN A 138 -13.67 -10.44 4.55
C ASN A 138 -13.57 -9.73 3.19
N MET A 139 -12.45 -9.90 2.48
CA MET A 139 -12.25 -9.35 1.14
C MET A 139 -13.26 -9.95 0.15
N GLU A 140 -13.36 -11.27 0.10
CA GLU A 140 -14.30 -12.02 -0.75
C GLU A 140 -15.75 -11.62 -0.47
N ASN A 141 -16.13 -11.53 0.80
CA ASN A 141 -17.48 -11.13 1.20
C ASN A 141 -17.81 -9.69 0.78
N THR A 142 -16.82 -8.79 0.84
CA THR A 142 -16.96 -7.39 0.41
C THR A 142 -17.16 -7.32 -1.09
N ILE A 143 -16.33 -8.02 -1.87
CA ILE A 143 -16.47 -8.12 -3.34
C ILE A 143 -17.85 -8.66 -3.71
N HIS A 144 -18.25 -9.79 -3.10
CA HIS A 144 -19.55 -10.42 -3.39
C HIS A 144 -20.73 -9.49 -3.11
N THR A 145 -20.67 -8.76 -1.98
CA THR A 145 -21.68 -7.76 -1.64
C THR A 145 -21.72 -6.63 -2.67
N MET A 146 -20.56 -6.13 -3.09
CA MET A 146 -20.47 -5.07 -4.09
C MET A 146 -21.01 -5.52 -5.46
N GLN A 147 -20.74 -6.75 -5.88
CA GLN A 147 -21.29 -7.33 -7.10
C GLN A 147 -22.81 -7.46 -7.03
N LYS A 148 -23.35 -7.99 -5.93
CA LYS A 148 -24.80 -8.12 -5.72
C LYS A 148 -25.56 -6.79 -5.67
N THR A 149 -24.89 -5.74 -5.22
CA THR A 149 -25.48 -4.40 -5.07
C THR A 149 -25.18 -3.48 -6.24
N GLU A 150 -24.62 -4.00 -7.33
CA GLU A 150 -24.25 -3.25 -8.54
C GLU A 150 -23.28 -2.09 -8.27
N ASN A 151 -22.50 -2.17 -7.18
CA ASN A 151 -21.48 -1.19 -6.78
C ASN A 151 -20.06 -1.67 -7.12
N TYR A 152 -19.91 -2.76 -7.88
CA TYR A 152 -18.62 -3.28 -8.31
C TYR A 152 -18.28 -2.76 -9.71
N HIS A 153 -17.30 -1.87 -9.81
CA HIS A 153 -16.87 -1.27 -11.07
C HIS A 153 -15.77 -2.09 -11.74
N THR A 154 -15.92 -2.40 -13.02
CA THR A 154 -14.96 -3.22 -13.79
C THR A 154 -13.96 -2.39 -14.59
N ASN A 155 -13.95 -1.06 -14.40
CA ASN A 155 -12.92 -0.19 -14.98
C ASN A 155 -11.54 -0.64 -14.53
N THR A 156 -10.58 -0.65 -15.45
CA THR A 156 -9.22 -1.10 -15.17
C THR A 156 -8.34 0.04 -14.69
N LEU A 157 -7.63 -0.20 -13.59
CA LEU A 157 -6.55 0.60 -13.04
C LEU A 157 -5.20 -0.03 -13.37
N THR A 158 -4.24 0.77 -13.81
CA THR A 158 -2.91 0.29 -14.26
C THR A 158 -1.79 0.85 -13.39
N ILE A 159 -0.63 0.19 -13.37
CA ILE A 159 0.58 0.72 -12.72
C ILE A 159 1.63 1.00 -13.79
N GLU A 160 2.12 2.25 -13.86
CA GLU A 160 3.21 2.60 -14.75
C GLU A 160 4.58 2.30 -14.11
N PHE A 161 5.19 1.18 -14.48
CA PHE A 161 6.56 0.82 -14.06
C PHE A 161 7.67 1.33 -14.98
N GLU A 162 7.36 1.86 -16.16
CA GLU A 162 8.33 2.39 -17.12
C GLU A 162 8.59 3.89 -16.94
N GLU A 163 9.81 4.35 -17.17
CA GLU A 163 10.07 5.79 -17.30
C GLU A 163 9.36 6.29 -18.56
N LYS A 164 8.62 7.40 -18.47
CA LYS A 164 8.36 8.18 -19.67
C LYS A 164 9.73 8.67 -20.12
N VAL A 165 10.25 8.11 -21.23
CA VAL A 165 11.39 8.69 -21.93
C VAL A 165 11.07 10.17 -22.06
N SER A 166 11.89 11.02 -21.45
CA SER A 166 11.68 12.46 -21.51
C SER A 166 11.60 12.85 -22.99
N LEU A 167 10.57 13.59 -23.38
CA LEU A 167 10.45 14.12 -24.74
C LEU A 167 11.75 14.84 -25.17
N ILE A 168 12.50 15.40 -24.22
CA ILE A 168 13.79 16.04 -24.42
C ILE A 168 14.86 15.08 -24.95
N ASP A 169 14.84 13.82 -24.54
CA ASP A 169 15.82 12.82 -25.00
C ASP A 169 15.46 12.30 -26.40
N GLN A 170 14.16 12.25 -26.75
CA GLN A 170 13.71 12.01 -28.13
C GLN A 170 14.15 13.13 -29.09
N PHE A 171 14.10 14.40 -28.65
CA PHE A 171 14.58 15.53 -29.45
C PHE A 171 16.11 15.62 -29.58
N LYS A 172 16.88 14.96 -28.71
CA LYS A 172 18.35 14.90 -28.83
C LYS A 172 18.80 13.93 -29.91
N GLU A 173 18.09 12.82 -30.11
CA GLU A 173 18.41 11.88 -31.19
C GLU A 173 18.05 12.44 -32.57
N GLU A 174 16.96 13.22 -32.69
CA GLU A 174 16.58 13.87 -33.96
C GLU A 174 17.49 15.05 -34.35
N ASN A 175 18.16 15.71 -33.39
CA ASN A 175 19.03 16.87 -33.66
C ASN A 175 20.50 16.54 -33.95
N ASN A 176 20.89 15.25 -33.98
CA ASN A 176 22.22 14.84 -34.44
C ASN A 176 22.44 14.99 -35.96
N GLY A 177 21.57 15.72 -36.66
CA GLY A 177 21.74 16.17 -38.05
C GLY A 177 22.18 17.63 -38.22
N GLY A 178 22.50 18.35 -37.13
CA GLY A 178 22.88 19.77 -37.19
C GLY A 178 24.38 19.99 -37.44
N MET A 179 24.72 20.44 -38.65
CA MET A 179 26.09 20.70 -39.13
C MET A 179 26.98 21.49 -38.15
N GLU A 180 28.20 21.01 -37.91
CA GLU A 180 29.29 21.79 -37.30
C GLU A 180 29.55 23.07 -38.12
N ARG A 181 29.57 24.22 -37.45
CA ARG A 181 30.20 25.42 -38.00
C ARG A 181 31.58 25.59 -37.36
N ILE A 182 32.57 25.60 -38.25
CA ILE A 182 33.99 25.95 -38.07
C ILE A 182 34.13 27.31 -37.38
#